data_AF-A0A090Q6K6-F1
#
_entry.id   AF-A0A090Q6K6-F1
#
_cell.length_a   1.000
_cell.length_b   1.000
_cell.length_c   1.000
_cell.angle_alpha   90.00
_cell.angle_beta   90.00
_cell.angle_gamma   90.00
#
_symmetry.space_group_name_H-M   'P 1'
#
loop_
_entity.id
_entity.type
_entity.pdbx_description
1 polymer ?
#
loop_
_entity_poly.entity_id
_entity_poly.type
_entity_poly.pdbx_seq_one_letter_code
_entity_poly.pdbx_strand_id
1 'polypeptide(L)'
;MKKLFVTLLFLLSFAFAKAQQFDDMGEYLNFMNKEYRSISKRSWKLTQAVAHSKRDKTIQKRKQQLIKAINNSMNRIKKAETVGGDEYKNETLKIMQFRIDIMNEEFEKVIDLEKIAQESYDAMEAYILAQEALDEKSAEVELQYEKAVKEFGNKNNINFTDEESELGNKMRKAGEVFDYKNDLFLIYFKVKINEIYLFESLEKQDVNGLQQNANALKTEALAGIEKLKTYKGFNNDKSLILAINKSFKTTLKWPILTLLLLLIFLFIKKTLKS
;
A
#
# COMPACT_ATOMS: atom_id res chain seq x y z
N MET A 1 -13.90 -20.45 -58.74
CA MET A 1 -15.14 -20.58 -57.95
C MET A 1 -14.90 -21.00 -56.48
N LYS A 2 -14.12 -22.05 -56.17
CA LYS A 2 -13.81 -22.44 -54.77
C LYS A 2 -13.14 -21.34 -53.91
N LYS A 3 -12.28 -20.50 -54.50
CA LYS A 3 -11.64 -19.38 -53.77
C LYS A 3 -12.57 -18.21 -53.45
N LEU A 4 -13.65 -17.99 -54.22
CA LEU A 4 -14.66 -16.96 -53.96
C LEU A 4 -15.63 -17.36 -52.85
N PHE A 5 -15.86 -18.67 -52.68
CA PHE A 5 -16.75 -19.21 -51.64
C PHE A 5 -16.10 -19.14 -50.25
N VAL A 6 -14.78 -19.28 -50.15
CA VAL A 6 -14.04 -19.18 -48.87
C VAL A 6 -13.96 -17.75 -48.35
N THR A 7 -13.85 -16.75 -49.24
CA THR A 7 -13.87 -15.32 -48.85
C THR A 7 -15.25 -14.88 -48.37
N LEU A 8 -16.33 -15.41 -48.96
CA LEU A 8 -17.71 -15.10 -48.56
C LEU A 8 -18.07 -15.71 -47.19
N LEU A 9 -17.52 -16.90 -46.88
CA LEU A 9 -17.72 -17.55 -45.58
C LEU A 9 -17.01 -16.81 -44.43
N PHE A 10 -15.87 -16.15 -44.70
CA PHE A 10 -15.13 -15.37 -43.70
C PHE A 10 -15.77 -14.00 -43.40
N LEU A 11 -16.52 -13.44 -44.36
CA LEU A 11 -17.28 -12.19 -44.20
C LEU A 11 -18.56 -12.37 -43.37
N LEU A 12 -19.18 -13.57 -43.38
CA LEU A 12 -20.40 -13.83 -42.61
C LEU A 12 -20.15 -14.04 -41.10
N SER A 13 -18.92 -14.40 -40.70
CA SER A 13 -18.55 -14.59 -39.29
C SER A 13 -18.38 -13.30 -38.48
N PHE A 14 -18.41 -12.12 -39.12
CA PHE A 14 -18.32 -10.83 -38.41
C PHE A 14 -19.67 -10.27 -37.91
N ALA A 15 -20.79 -10.91 -38.23
CA ALA A 15 -22.13 -10.33 -38.04
C ALA A 15 -22.78 -10.54 -36.65
N PHE A 16 -22.12 -11.21 -35.70
CA PHE A 16 -22.73 -11.52 -34.38
C PHE A 16 -21.94 -11.02 -33.17
N ALA A 17 -21.15 -9.95 -33.32
CA ALA A 17 -20.71 -9.20 -32.16
C ALA A 17 -21.90 -8.38 -31.62
N LYS A 18 -22.78 -9.00 -30.83
CA LYS A 18 -23.78 -8.23 -30.06
C LYS A 18 -23.02 -7.38 -29.04
N ALA A 19 -23.10 -6.06 -29.20
CA ALA A 19 -22.81 -5.15 -28.10
C ALA A 19 -23.72 -5.53 -26.91
N GLN A 20 -23.22 -5.38 -25.69
CA GLN A 20 -24.03 -5.67 -24.52
C GLN A 20 -25.13 -4.60 -24.44
N GLN A 21 -26.37 -5.02 -24.67
CA GLN A 21 -27.59 -4.20 -24.55
C GLN A 21 -28.12 -4.35 -23.13
N PHE A 22 -28.84 -3.33 -22.63
CA PHE A 22 -29.41 -3.31 -21.29
C PHE A 22 -30.89 -2.99 -21.38
N ASP A 23 -31.72 -3.72 -20.62
CA ASP A 23 -33.17 -3.58 -20.67
C ASP A 23 -33.66 -2.36 -19.85
N ASP A 24 -32.90 -1.96 -18.83
CA ASP A 24 -33.15 -0.75 -18.04
C ASP A 24 -31.88 -0.11 -17.44
N MET A 25 -32.06 1.06 -16.81
CA MET A 25 -30.97 1.82 -16.16
C MET A 25 -30.35 1.10 -14.96
N GLY A 26 -31.12 0.26 -14.27
CA GLY A 26 -30.65 -0.57 -13.16
C GLY A 26 -29.72 -1.69 -13.64
N GLU A 27 -30.04 -2.34 -14.77
CA GLU A 27 -29.14 -3.31 -15.41
C GLU A 27 -27.82 -2.68 -15.86
N TYR A 28 -27.89 -1.49 -16.45
CA TYR A 28 -26.69 -0.74 -16.84
C TYR A 28 -25.83 -0.38 -15.63
N LEU A 29 -26.44 0.13 -14.55
CA LEU A 29 -25.75 0.44 -13.31
C LEU A 29 -25.12 -0.81 -12.68
N ASN A 30 -25.83 -1.93 -12.67
CA ASN A 30 -25.33 -3.22 -12.16
C ASN A 30 -24.14 -3.73 -12.96
N PHE A 31 -24.15 -3.57 -14.29
CA PHE A 31 -23.01 -3.89 -15.14
C PHE A 31 -21.78 -3.04 -14.76
N MET A 32 -21.94 -1.72 -14.66
CA MET A 32 -20.86 -0.80 -14.29
C MET A 32 -20.29 -1.12 -12.90
N ASN A 33 -21.16 -1.35 -11.91
CA ASN A 33 -20.79 -1.72 -10.55
C ASN A 33 -20.05 -3.07 -10.50
N LYS A 34 -20.47 -4.04 -11.33
CA LYS A 34 -19.80 -5.35 -11.41
C LYS A 34 -18.38 -5.21 -11.97
N GLU A 35 -18.20 -4.39 -13.00
CA GLU A 35 -16.89 -4.08 -13.57
C GLU A 35 -15.98 -3.41 -12.53
N TYR A 36 -16.49 -2.40 -11.84
CA TYR A 36 -15.75 -1.68 -10.82
C TYR A 36 -15.41 -2.55 -9.60
N ARG A 37 -16.37 -3.34 -9.07
CA ARG A 37 -16.14 -4.25 -7.93
C ARG A 37 -15.06 -5.29 -8.21
N SER A 38 -14.93 -5.73 -9.46
CA SER A 38 -13.84 -6.62 -9.89
C SER A 38 -12.46 -5.96 -9.73
N ILE A 39 -12.38 -4.66 -10.00
CA ILE A 39 -11.18 -3.85 -9.84
C ILE A 39 -10.88 -3.66 -8.36
N SER A 40 -11.86 -3.26 -7.53
CA SER A 40 -11.66 -3.09 -6.07
C SER A 40 -11.15 -4.38 -5.41
N LYS A 41 -11.70 -5.54 -5.78
CA LYS A 41 -11.21 -6.86 -5.29
C LYS A 41 -9.74 -7.12 -5.63
N ARG A 42 -9.27 -6.66 -6.79
CA ARG A 42 -7.87 -6.81 -7.22
C ARG A 42 -6.97 -5.79 -6.55
N SER A 43 -7.48 -4.58 -6.31
CA SER A 43 -6.81 -3.57 -5.48
C SER A 43 -6.53 -4.12 -4.09
N TRP A 44 -7.54 -4.70 -3.45
CA TRP A 44 -7.38 -5.32 -2.14
C TRP A 44 -6.29 -6.41 -2.13
N LYS A 45 -6.24 -7.26 -3.18
CA LYS A 45 -5.17 -8.26 -3.31
C LYS A 45 -3.78 -7.66 -3.49
N LEU A 46 -3.66 -6.48 -4.09
CA LEU A 46 -2.41 -5.74 -4.19
C LEU A 46 -2.02 -5.19 -2.82
N THR A 47 -2.94 -4.52 -2.12
CA THR A 47 -2.73 -4.04 -0.74
C THR A 47 -2.27 -5.17 0.19
N GLN A 48 -2.93 -6.33 0.13
CA GLN A 48 -2.51 -7.51 0.90
C GLN A 48 -1.11 -8.01 0.51
N ALA A 49 -0.73 -7.92 -0.77
CA ALA A 49 0.59 -8.32 -1.21
C ALA A 49 1.68 -7.38 -0.69
N VAL A 50 1.43 -6.06 -0.68
CA VAL A 50 2.33 -5.07 -0.09
C VAL A 50 2.45 -5.29 1.42
N ALA A 51 1.33 -5.54 2.11
CA ALA A 51 1.33 -5.72 3.56
C ALA A 51 2.05 -7.00 4.05
N HIS A 52 2.08 -8.05 3.24
CA HIS A 52 2.59 -9.37 3.66
C HIS A 52 3.82 -9.86 2.89
N SER A 53 4.21 -9.25 1.77
CA SER A 53 5.24 -9.76 0.89
C SER A 53 6.42 -8.80 0.78
N LYS A 54 7.63 -9.29 1.11
CA LYS A 54 8.90 -8.60 0.81
C LYS A 54 9.43 -8.92 -0.60
N ARG A 55 8.57 -9.37 -1.52
CA ARG A 55 8.98 -9.87 -2.84
C ARG A 55 8.44 -8.96 -3.94
N ASP A 56 9.29 -8.05 -4.42
CA ASP A 56 9.01 -7.09 -5.50
C ASP A 56 8.34 -7.75 -6.69
N LYS A 57 8.83 -8.93 -7.12
CA LYS A 57 8.26 -9.68 -8.24
C LYS A 57 6.78 -10.06 -8.03
N THR A 58 6.38 -10.36 -6.79
CA THR A 58 4.99 -10.67 -6.47
C THR A 58 4.13 -9.42 -6.53
N ILE A 59 4.61 -8.32 -5.94
CA ILE A 59 3.94 -7.02 -5.91
C ILE A 59 3.73 -6.50 -7.34
N GLN A 60 4.80 -6.48 -8.14
CA GLN A 60 4.77 -6.06 -9.54
C GLN A 60 3.82 -6.93 -10.39
N LYS A 61 3.81 -8.25 -10.18
CA LYS A 61 2.83 -9.13 -10.84
C LYS A 61 1.39 -8.77 -10.45
N ARG A 62 1.11 -8.43 -9.19
CA ARG A 62 -0.23 -8.01 -8.74
C ARG A 62 -0.63 -6.67 -9.33
N LYS A 63 0.29 -5.70 -9.38
CA LYS A 63 0.09 -4.41 -10.06
C LYS A 63 -0.28 -4.62 -11.53
N GLN A 64 0.49 -5.40 -12.27
CA GLN A 64 0.19 -5.70 -13.68
C GLN A 64 -1.17 -6.40 -13.86
N GLN A 65 -1.53 -7.31 -12.96
CA GLN A 65 -2.85 -7.96 -12.97
C GLN A 65 -3.99 -6.98 -12.71
N LEU A 66 -3.77 -5.95 -11.89
CA LEU A 66 -4.72 -4.89 -11.62
C LEU A 66 -4.89 -4.00 -12.85
N ILE A 67 -3.79 -3.46 -13.40
CA ILE A 67 -3.81 -2.62 -14.61
C ILE A 67 -4.48 -3.36 -15.78
N LYS A 68 -4.14 -4.63 -16.00
CA LYS A 68 -4.79 -5.45 -17.03
C LYS A 68 -6.30 -5.59 -16.80
N ALA A 69 -6.73 -5.73 -15.55
CA ALA A 69 -8.15 -5.83 -15.23
C ALA A 69 -8.89 -4.51 -15.50
N ILE A 70 -8.29 -3.38 -15.11
CA ILE A 70 -8.83 -2.03 -15.37
C ILE A 70 -8.97 -1.83 -16.89
N ASN A 71 -7.91 -2.06 -17.66
CA ASN A 71 -7.95 -1.92 -19.11
C ASN A 71 -9.03 -2.81 -19.77
N ASN A 72 -9.17 -4.05 -19.30
CA ASN A 72 -10.20 -4.96 -19.79
C ASN A 72 -11.62 -4.46 -19.45
N SER A 73 -11.83 -3.92 -18.24
CA SER A 73 -13.10 -3.32 -17.83
C SER A 73 -13.41 -2.06 -18.63
N MET A 74 -12.45 -1.16 -18.79
CA MET A 74 -12.57 0.02 -19.66
C MET A 74 -12.95 -0.38 -21.09
N ASN A 75 -12.34 -1.42 -21.64
CA ASN A 75 -12.67 -1.91 -22.98
C ASN A 75 -14.11 -2.47 -23.07
N ARG A 76 -14.60 -3.15 -22.04
CA ARG A 76 -16.00 -3.61 -21.98
C ARG A 76 -16.96 -2.43 -21.86
N ILE A 77 -16.67 -1.48 -20.98
CA ILE A 77 -17.46 -0.25 -20.78
C ILE A 77 -17.52 0.58 -22.07
N LYS A 78 -16.39 0.78 -22.75
CA LYS A 78 -16.33 1.50 -24.05
C LYS A 78 -17.26 0.89 -25.09
N LYS A 79 -17.33 -0.45 -25.17
CA LYS A 79 -18.15 -1.20 -26.13
C LYS A 79 -19.62 -1.37 -25.72
N ALA A 80 -19.93 -1.16 -24.44
CA ALA A 80 -21.30 -1.24 -23.95
C ALA A 80 -22.13 -0.08 -24.52
N GLU A 81 -23.37 -0.39 -24.89
CA GLU A 81 -24.38 0.64 -25.21
C GLU A 81 -24.62 1.50 -23.97
N THR A 82 -25.00 2.76 -24.17
CA THR A 82 -25.30 3.68 -23.07
C THR A 82 -26.79 3.79 -22.84
N VAL A 83 -27.17 3.78 -21.56
CA VAL A 83 -28.54 3.98 -21.10
C VAL A 83 -28.53 5.17 -20.13
N GLY A 84 -29.37 6.18 -20.40
CA GLY A 84 -29.40 7.42 -19.60
C GLY A 84 -28.29 8.43 -19.93
N GLY A 85 -27.57 8.25 -21.05
CA GLY A 85 -26.55 9.17 -21.56
C GLY A 85 -25.10 8.73 -21.31
N ASP A 86 -24.16 9.40 -21.98
CA ASP A 86 -22.73 9.03 -21.95
C ASP A 86 -21.95 9.59 -20.74
N GLU A 87 -22.55 10.50 -19.98
CA GLU A 87 -21.89 11.20 -18.86
C GLU A 87 -21.30 10.24 -17.82
N TYR A 88 -22.12 9.32 -17.29
CA TYR A 88 -21.68 8.34 -16.30
C TYR A 88 -20.64 7.36 -16.86
N LYS A 89 -20.77 6.98 -18.14
CA LYS A 89 -19.78 6.15 -18.84
C LYS A 89 -18.43 6.86 -18.92
N ASN A 90 -18.43 8.10 -19.39
CA ASN A 90 -17.23 8.90 -19.59
C ASN A 90 -16.52 9.19 -18.27
N GLU A 91 -17.28 9.55 -17.23
CA GLU A 91 -16.71 9.78 -15.91
C GLU A 91 -16.11 8.49 -15.31
N THR A 92 -16.81 7.36 -15.43
CA THR A 92 -16.26 6.06 -14.99
C THR A 92 -14.96 5.71 -15.72
N LEU A 93 -14.90 5.94 -17.03
CA LEU A 93 -13.69 5.70 -17.82
C LEU A 93 -12.53 6.61 -17.40
N LYS A 94 -12.82 7.88 -17.08
CA LYS A 94 -11.84 8.84 -16.57
C LYS A 94 -11.31 8.42 -15.20
N ILE A 95 -12.18 8.04 -14.27
CA ILE A 95 -11.79 7.52 -12.95
C ILE A 95 -10.91 6.27 -13.09
N MET A 96 -11.27 5.33 -13.98
CA MET A 96 -10.46 4.15 -14.25
C MET A 96 -9.10 4.48 -14.86
N GLN A 97 -9.01 5.50 -15.72
CA GLN A 97 -7.74 5.97 -16.27
C GLN A 97 -6.87 6.60 -15.17
N PHE A 98 -7.43 7.50 -14.37
CA PHE A 98 -6.71 8.13 -13.26
C PHE A 98 -6.14 7.09 -12.29
N ARG A 99 -6.88 6.01 -12.04
CA ARG A 99 -6.42 4.86 -11.25
C ARG A 99 -5.23 4.12 -11.88
N ILE A 100 -5.15 4.03 -13.21
CA ILE A 100 -3.96 3.48 -13.90
C ILE A 100 -2.78 4.41 -13.70
N ASP A 101 -3.00 5.72 -13.79
CA ASP A 101 -1.94 6.73 -13.66
C ASP A 101 -1.32 6.70 -12.25
N ILE A 102 -2.15 6.62 -11.20
CA ILE A 102 -1.70 6.40 -9.81
C ILE A 102 -0.82 5.15 -9.68
N MET A 103 -1.20 4.05 -10.34
CA MET A 103 -0.40 2.82 -10.31
C MET A 103 0.93 2.98 -11.06
N ASN A 104 1.02 3.81 -12.09
CA ASN A 104 2.24 3.99 -12.87
C ASN A 104 3.21 5.00 -12.26
N GLU A 105 2.69 6.01 -11.58
CA GLU A 105 3.48 7.10 -11.02
C GLU A 105 3.71 6.91 -9.52
N GLU A 106 2.67 7.10 -8.72
CA GLU A 106 2.77 7.12 -7.25
C GLU A 106 3.18 5.78 -6.67
N PHE A 107 2.62 4.70 -7.22
CA PHE A 107 2.99 3.35 -6.76
C PHE A 107 4.45 3.01 -7.09
N GLU A 108 4.98 3.42 -8.26
CA GLU A 108 6.40 3.17 -8.57
C GLU A 108 7.32 3.96 -7.63
N LYS A 109 6.94 5.20 -7.28
CA LYS A 109 7.66 5.98 -6.27
C LYS A 109 7.72 5.27 -4.92
N VAL A 110 6.62 4.65 -4.47
CA VAL A 110 6.60 3.83 -3.24
C VAL A 110 7.60 2.68 -3.33
N ILE A 111 7.63 1.97 -4.48
CA ILE A 111 8.56 0.85 -4.70
C ILE A 111 10.02 1.32 -4.73
N ASP A 112 10.30 2.49 -5.30
CA ASP A 112 11.67 3.02 -5.33
C ASP A 112 12.14 3.45 -3.94
N LEU A 113 11.26 4.08 -3.15
CA LEU A 113 11.57 4.44 -1.76
C LEU A 113 11.73 3.22 -0.86
N GLU A 114 10.95 2.15 -1.10
CA GLU A 114 11.05 0.89 -0.33
C GLU A 114 12.49 0.32 -0.35
N LYS A 115 13.19 0.44 -1.49
CA LYS A 115 14.55 -0.11 -1.67
C LYS A 115 15.57 0.51 -0.72
N ILE A 116 15.41 1.79 -0.41
CA ILE A 116 16.32 2.55 0.46
C ILE A 116 15.74 2.80 1.85
N ALA A 117 14.50 2.39 2.11
CA ALA A 117 13.78 2.72 3.33
C ALA A 117 14.53 2.31 4.61
N GLN A 118 15.33 1.24 4.56
CA GLN A 118 16.07 0.74 5.73
C GLN A 118 17.43 1.43 5.93
N GLU A 119 17.87 2.30 5.02
CA GLU A 119 19.19 2.94 5.09
C GLU A 119 19.25 4.05 6.14
N SER A 120 18.13 4.71 6.42
CA SER A 120 18.06 5.78 7.42
C SER A 120 16.63 5.99 7.91
N TYR A 121 16.48 6.68 9.05
CA TYR A 121 15.16 7.08 9.55
C TYR A 121 14.40 7.94 8.52
N ASP A 122 15.07 8.94 7.92
CA ASP A 122 14.47 9.84 6.95
C ASP A 122 14.00 9.10 5.69
N ALA A 123 14.76 8.10 5.24
CA ALA A 123 14.36 7.26 4.11
C ALA A 123 13.12 6.42 4.44
N MET A 124 13.03 5.88 5.66
CA MET A 124 11.85 5.15 6.12
C MET A 124 10.62 6.07 6.24
N GLU A 125 10.80 7.27 6.78
CA GLU A 125 9.74 8.26 6.91
C GLU A 125 9.24 8.71 5.54
N ALA A 126 10.14 8.99 4.59
CA ALA A 126 9.78 9.30 3.21
C ALA A 126 9.00 8.15 2.53
N TYR A 127 9.41 6.90 2.77
CA TYR A 127 8.71 5.73 2.28
C TYR A 127 7.28 5.65 2.84
N ILE A 128 7.10 5.81 4.16
CA ILE A 128 5.78 5.77 4.80
C ILE A 128 4.89 6.91 4.32
N LEU A 129 5.41 8.13 4.21
CA LEU A 129 4.67 9.29 3.67
C LEU A 129 4.22 9.05 2.22
N ALA A 130 5.04 8.37 1.41
CA ALA A 130 4.63 8.00 0.06
C ALA A 130 3.52 6.94 0.04
N GLN A 131 3.51 6.01 1.00
CA GLN A 131 2.41 5.05 1.16
C GLN A 131 1.11 5.77 1.54
N GLU A 132 1.17 6.69 2.48
CA GLU A 132 0.01 7.49 2.92
C GLU A 132 -0.56 8.33 1.77
N ALA A 133 0.29 8.99 0.98
CA ALA A 133 -0.13 9.75 -0.19
C ALA A 133 -0.78 8.85 -1.28
N LEU A 134 -0.28 7.64 -1.47
CA LEU A 134 -0.88 6.66 -2.38
C LEU A 134 -2.25 6.19 -1.88
N ASP A 135 -2.39 5.94 -0.58
CA ASP A 135 -3.64 5.52 0.04
C ASP A 135 -4.70 6.64 0.00
N GLU A 136 -4.31 7.89 0.24
CA GLU A 136 -5.17 9.07 0.11
C GLU A 136 -5.71 9.21 -1.32
N LYS A 137 -4.83 9.16 -2.33
CA LYS A 137 -5.25 9.19 -3.74
C LYS A 137 -6.15 8.02 -4.12
N SER A 138 -5.88 6.84 -3.55
CA SER A 138 -6.73 5.66 -3.78
C SER A 138 -8.12 5.83 -3.16
N ALA A 139 -8.21 6.44 -1.97
CA ALA A 139 -9.47 6.77 -1.33
C ALA A 139 -10.25 7.83 -2.13
N GLU A 140 -9.56 8.83 -2.68
CA GLU A 140 -10.17 9.84 -3.55
C GLU A 140 -10.84 9.20 -4.78
N VAL A 141 -10.17 8.25 -5.43
CA VAL A 141 -10.73 7.49 -6.56
C VAL A 141 -12.03 6.76 -6.18
N GLU A 142 -12.06 6.11 -5.01
CA GLU A 142 -13.26 5.41 -4.55
C GLU A 142 -14.41 6.40 -4.28
N LEU A 143 -14.12 7.56 -3.66
CA LEU A 143 -15.11 8.62 -3.43
C LEU A 143 -15.64 9.22 -4.74
N GLN A 144 -14.77 9.46 -5.72
CA GLN A 144 -15.17 9.94 -7.04
C GLN A 144 -16.12 8.95 -7.72
N TYR A 145 -15.84 7.65 -7.63
CA TYR A 145 -16.71 6.62 -8.18
C TYR A 145 -18.07 6.55 -7.47
N GLU A 146 -18.08 6.56 -6.13
CA GLU A 146 -19.32 6.57 -5.34
C GLU A 146 -20.19 7.79 -5.67
N LYS A 147 -19.57 8.96 -5.85
CA LYS A 147 -20.25 10.18 -6.27
C LYS A 147 -20.89 10.01 -7.65
N ALA A 148 -20.15 9.49 -8.63
CA ALA A 148 -20.66 9.26 -9.99
C ALA A 148 -21.85 8.27 -10.00
N VAL A 149 -21.78 7.22 -9.18
CA VAL A 149 -22.89 6.26 -8.98
C VAL A 149 -24.14 6.98 -8.42
N LYS A 150 -23.98 7.76 -7.35
CA LYS A 150 -25.09 8.49 -6.72
C LYS A 150 -25.72 9.52 -7.66
N GLU A 151 -24.91 10.29 -8.38
CA GLU A 151 -25.38 11.26 -9.37
C GLU A 151 -26.18 10.59 -10.49
N PHE A 152 -25.68 9.47 -11.03
CA PHE A 152 -26.39 8.69 -12.03
C PHE A 152 -27.72 8.15 -11.50
N GLY A 153 -27.74 7.58 -10.29
CA GLY A 153 -28.97 7.06 -9.70
C GLY A 153 -30.00 8.13 -9.40
N ASN A 154 -29.59 9.26 -8.83
CA ASN A 154 -30.49 10.38 -8.53
C ASN A 154 -31.12 10.97 -9.80
N LYS A 155 -30.32 11.16 -10.86
CA LYS A 155 -30.79 11.66 -12.16
C LYS A 155 -31.83 10.72 -12.80
N ASN A 156 -31.78 9.44 -12.48
CA ASN A 156 -32.57 8.38 -13.09
C ASN A 156 -33.55 7.71 -12.12
N ASN A 157 -33.80 8.30 -10.94
CA ASN A 157 -34.73 7.78 -9.91
C ASN A 157 -34.46 6.33 -9.48
N ILE A 158 -33.18 5.93 -9.41
CA ILE A 158 -32.78 4.61 -8.91
C ILE A 158 -32.68 4.65 -7.39
N ASN A 159 -33.38 3.74 -6.71
CA ASN A 159 -33.28 3.57 -5.26
C ASN A 159 -32.02 2.76 -4.91
N PHE A 160 -31.17 3.32 -4.05
CA PHE A 160 -30.03 2.60 -3.49
C PHE A 160 -30.43 1.92 -2.18
N THR A 161 -30.01 0.66 -2.00
CA THR A 161 -29.96 0.05 -0.68
C THR A 161 -28.61 0.40 -0.06
N ASP A 162 -28.60 1.02 1.12
CA ASP A 162 -27.39 1.46 1.86
C ASP A 162 -26.55 0.31 2.43
N GLU A 163 -26.41 -0.80 1.70
CA GLU A 163 -25.51 -1.88 2.10
C GLU A 163 -24.08 -1.50 1.73
N GLU A 164 -23.32 -1.02 2.72
CA GLU A 164 -21.86 -0.96 2.62
C GLU A 164 -21.33 -2.35 2.25
N SER A 165 -20.57 -2.43 1.16
CA SER A 165 -20.00 -3.72 0.78
C SER A 165 -19.01 -4.22 1.84
N GLU A 166 -19.08 -5.51 2.17
CA GLU A 166 -18.12 -6.18 3.08
C GLU A 166 -16.65 -5.86 2.72
N LEU A 167 -16.38 -5.70 1.41
CA LEU A 167 -15.07 -5.33 0.90
C LEU A 167 -14.67 -3.90 1.29
N GLY A 168 -15.56 -2.92 1.11
CA GLY A 168 -15.31 -1.52 1.49
C GLY A 168 -15.04 -1.40 2.99
N ASN A 169 -15.84 -2.10 3.80
CA ASN A 169 -15.63 -2.21 5.25
C ASN A 169 -14.26 -2.79 5.62
N LYS A 170 -13.80 -3.84 4.91
CA LYS A 170 -12.46 -4.41 5.12
C LYS A 170 -11.35 -3.44 4.74
N MET A 171 -11.52 -2.72 3.63
CA MET A 171 -10.52 -1.76 3.15
C MET A 171 -10.37 -0.58 4.12
N ARG A 172 -11.48 -0.01 4.60
CA ARG A 172 -11.46 1.08 5.59
C ARG A 172 -10.77 0.67 6.90
N LYS A 173 -11.17 -0.48 7.46
CA LYS A 173 -10.52 -1.03 8.67
C LYS A 173 -9.04 -1.32 8.47
N ALA A 174 -8.63 -1.73 7.26
CA ALA A 174 -7.22 -1.96 6.97
C ALA A 174 -6.42 -0.65 6.96
N GLY A 175 -6.97 0.41 6.36
CA GLY A 175 -6.38 1.76 6.42
C GLY A 175 -6.15 2.22 7.86
N GLU A 176 -7.20 2.15 8.69
CA GLU A 176 -7.10 2.52 10.13
C GLU A 176 -6.00 1.73 10.87
N VAL A 177 -5.82 0.44 10.55
CA VAL A 177 -4.76 -0.39 11.12
C VAL A 177 -3.38 0.00 10.58
N PHE A 178 -3.26 0.34 9.30
CA PHE A 178 -2.00 0.76 8.70
C PHE A 178 -1.51 2.07 9.29
N ASP A 179 -2.37 3.08 9.38
CA ASP A 179 -2.03 4.39 9.96
C ASP A 179 -1.49 4.22 11.39
N TYR A 180 -2.24 3.51 12.24
CA TYR A 180 -1.83 3.22 13.61
C TYR A 180 -0.50 2.47 13.70
N LYS A 181 -0.28 1.51 12.80
CA LYS A 181 0.94 0.71 12.76
C LYS A 181 2.12 1.54 12.27
N ASN A 182 1.95 2.42 11.29
CA ASN A 182 3.01 3.23 10.68
C ASN A 182 3.60 4.21 11.70
N ASP A 183 2.76 4.91 12.46
CA ASP A 183 3.18 5.81 13.54
C ASP A 183 4.06 5.09 14.57
N LEU A 184 3.57 3.97 15.09
CA LEU A 184 4.28 3.17 16.08
C LEU A 184 5.55 2.54 15.49
N PHE A 185 5.52 2.16 14.22
CA PHE A 185 6.65 1.59 13.51
C PHE A 185 7.76 2.63 13.32
N LEU A 186 7.47 3.88 12.99
CA LEU A 186 8.49 4.94 12.90
C LEU A 186 9.18 5.17 14.24
N ILE A 187 8.42 5.21 15.34
CA ILE A 187 8.99 5.29 16.70
C ILE A 187 9.93 4.11 16.96
N TYR A 188 9.49 2.89 16.63
CA TYR A 188 10.30 1.68 16.77
C TYR A 188 11.56 1.71 15.90
N PHE A 189 11.41 2.05 14.62
CA PHE A 189 12.46 2.05 13.62
C PHE A 189 13.57 3.06 13.97
N LYS A 190 13.21 4.24 14.47
CA LYS A 190 14.16 5.27 14.91
C LYS A 190 15.16 4.75 15.96
N VAL A 191 14.70 3.89 16.87
CA VAL A 191 15.59 3.25 17.84
C VAL A 191 16.41 2.14 17.18
N LYS A 192 15.78 1.31 16.34
CA LYS A 192 16.46 0.16 15.71
C LYS A 192 17.53 0.54 14.70
N ILE A 193 17.37 1.63 13.97
CA ILE A 193 18.39 2.08 13.02
C ILE A 193 19.68 2.50 13.74
N ASN A 194 19.58 3.12 14.92
CA ASN A 194 20.73 3.44 15.75
C ASN A 194 21.44 2.19 16.30
N GLU A 195 20.70 1.10 16.51
CA GLU A 195 21.28 -0.19 16.89
C GLU A 195 22.09 -0.79 15.73
N ILE A 196 21.60 -0.67 14.50
CA ILE A 196 22.35 -1.06 13.28
C ILE A 196 23.64 -0.26 13.17
N TYR A 197 23.58 1.08 13.28
CA TYR A 197 24.79 1.93 13.21
C TYR A 197 25.80 1.61 14.33
N LEU A 198 25.32 1.24 15.51
CA LEU A 198 26.18 0.77 16.60
C LEU A 198 26.93 -0.51 16.20
N PHE A 199 26.24 -1.50 15.60
CA PHE A 199 26.87 -2.72 15.12
C PHE A 199 27.85 -2.47 13.96
N GLU A 200 27.53 -1.57 13.03
CA GLU A 200 28.48 -1.21 11.97
C GLU A 200 29.76 -0.55 12.53
N SER A 201 29.61 0.30 13.54
CA SER A 201 30.76 0.92 14.22
C SER A 201 31.60 -0.13 14.95
N LEU A 202 30.94 -1.14 15.54
CA LEU A 202 31.59 -2.29 16.18
C LEU A 202 32.45 -3.06 15.17
N GLU A 203 31.87 -3.41 14.02
CA GLU A 203 32.56 -4.14 12.95
C GLU A 203 33.77 -3.36 12.41
N LYS A 204 33.63 -2.04 12.26
CA LYS A 204 34.69 -1.14 11.80
C LYS A 204 35.73 -0.81 12.87
N GLN A 205 35.55 -1.26 14.12
CA GLN A 205 36.36 -0.89 15.28
C GLN A 205 36.44 0.63 15.50
N ASP A 206 35.40 1.36 15.09
CA ASP A 206 35.30 2.81 15.25
C ASP A 206 34.79 3.14 16.66
N VAL A 207 35.73 3.42 17.56
CA VAL A 207 35.44 3.75 18.96
C VAL A 207 34.61 5.03 19.10
N ASN A 208 34.84 6.02 18.23
CA ASN A 208 34.09 7.26 18.25
C ASN A 208 32.66 7.03 17.76
N GLY A 209 32.50 6.33 16.63
CA GLY A 209 31.19 5.92 16.11
C GLY A 209 30.39 5.08 17.11
N LEU A 210 31.05 4.14 17.80
CA LEU A 210 30.43 3.35 18.87
C LEU A 210 29.87 4.24 20.00
N GLN A 211 30.67 5.18 20.49
CA GLN A 211 30.24 6.07 21.57
C GLN A 211 29.09 6.99 21.15
N GLN A 212 29.14 7.53 19.93
CA GLN A 212 28.10 8.38 19.36
C GLN A 212 26.79 7.60 19.17
N ASN A 213 26.85 6.46 18.50
CA ASN A 213 25.68 5.62 18.21
C ASN A 213 25.08 5.03 19.49
N ALA A 214 25.89 4.68 20.50
CA ALA A 214 25.38 4.23 21.80
C ALA A 214 24.59 5.34 22.53
N ASN A 215 25.09 6.58 22.48
CA ASN A 215 24.41 7.73 23.09
C ASN A 215 23.10 8.05 22.34
N ALA A 216 23.14 8.04 21.01
CA ALA A 216 21.95 8.24 20.17
C ALA A 216 20.90 7.15 20.44
N LEU A 217 21.30 5.88 20.41
CA LEU A 217 20.44 4.73 20.72
C LEU A 217 19.76 4.86 22.10
N LYS A 218 20.52 5.22 23.14
CA LYS A 218 19.98 5.43 24.48
C LYS A 218 18.98 6.58 24.51
N THR A 219 19.31 7.69 23.86
CA THR A 219 18.49 8.91 23.85
C THR A 219 17.17 8.65 23.13
N GLU A 220 17.22 8.05 21.94
CA GLU A 220 16.04 7.73 21.14
C GLU A 220 15.17 6.66 21.82
N ALA A 221 15.77 5.66 22.49
CA ALA A 221 15.00 4.66 23.24
C ALA A 221 14.23 5.29 24.41
N LEU A 222 14.85 6.21 25.17
CA LEU A 222 14.17 6.92 26.26
C LEU A 222 13.06 7.83 25.73
N ALA A 223 13.33 8.61 24.68
CA ALA A 223 12.34 9.46 24.04
C ALA A 223 11.17 8.63 23.48
N GLY A 224 11.45 7.48 22.86
CA GLY A 224 10.45 6.54 22.39
C GLY A 224 9.57 5.99 23.51
N ILE A 225 10.16 5.62 24.67
CA ILE A 225 9.40 5.18 25.85
C ILE A 225 8.43 6.27 26.33
N GLU A 226 8.87 7.53 26.39
CA GLU A 226 8.02 8.64 26.79
C GLU A 226 6.89 8.89 25.78
N LYS A 227 7.20 8.90 24.47
CA LYS A 227 6.18 9.01 23.41
C LYS A 227 5.13 7.91 23.52
N LEU A 228 5.52 6.66 23.74
CA LEU A 228 4.58 5.54 23.85
C LEU A 228 3.59 5.66 25.00
N LYS A 229 3.85 6.47 26.04
CA LYS A 229 2.90 6.72 27.13
C LYS A 229 1.68 7.52 26.68
N THR A 230 1.80 8.33 25.62
CA THR A 230 0.71 9.18 25.12
C THR A 230 -0.18 8.46 24.12
N TYR A 231 0.27 7.32 23.57
CA TYR A 231 -0.49 6.56 22.58
C TYR A 231 -1.62 5.74 23.22
N LYS A 232 -2.79 5.78 22.58
CA LYS A 232 -3.90 4.89 22.91
C LYS A 232 -3.74 3.56 22.18
N GLY A 233 -4.28 2.50 22.76
CA GLY A 233 -4.35 1.21 22.09
C GLY A 233 -5.35 1.24 20.93
N PHE A 234 -5.04 0.59 19.81
CA PHE A 234 -5.98 0.43 18.70
C PHE A 234 -7.13 -0.47 19.14
N ASN A 235 -8.38 0.00 19.09
CA ASN A 235 -9.54 -0.71 19.64
C ASN A 235 -9.32 -1.21 21.09
N ASN A 236 -8.67 -0.38 21.92
CA ASN A 236 -8.25 -0.70 23.30
C ASN A 236 -7.16 -1.78 23.43
N ASP A 237 -6.65 -2.34 22.34
CA ASP A 237 -5.52 -3.27 22.35
C ASP A 237 -4.19 -2.49 22.43
N LYS A 238 -3.44 -2.73 23.52
CA LYS A 238 -2.13 -2.09 23.78
C LYS A 238 -0.95 -3.01 23.45
N SER A 239 -1.18 -4.20 22.88
CA SER A 239 -0.15 -5.24 22.71
C SER A 239 1.06 -4.73 21.93
N LEU A 240 0.85 -3.98 20.85
CA LEU A 240 1.95 -3.43 20.04
C LEU A 240 2.76 -2.38 20.82
N ILE A 241 2.09 -1.45 21.50
CA ILE A 241 2.74 -0.44 22.36
C ILE A 241 3.59 -1.11 23.44
N LEU A 242 3.03 -2.13 24.11
CA LEU A 242 3.72 -2.87 25.17
C LEU A 242 4.94 -3.63 24.62
N ALA A 243 4.81 -4.24 23.44
CA ALA A 243 5.91 -4.94 22.78
C ALA A 243 7.06 -3.99 22.40
N ILE A 244 6.76 -2.83 21.82
CA ILE A 244 7.76 -1.81 21.46
C ILE A 244 8.44 -1.28 22.73
N ASN A 245 7.67 -0.93 23.77
CA ASN A 245 8.22 -0.45 25.04
C ASN A 245 9.15 -1.49 25.68
N LYS A 246 8.75 -2.77 25.69
CA LYS A 246 9.60 -3.87 26.15
C LYS A 246 10.89 -3.96 25.33
N SER A 247 10.81 -3.85 24.00
CA SER A 247 11.99 -3.83 23.12
C SER A 247 12.93 -2.69 23.48
N PHE A 248 12.44 -1.47 23.70
CA PHE A 248 13.29 -0.32 24.07
C PHE A 248 13.95 -0.51 25.43
N LYS A 249 13.22 -1.03 26.43
CA LYS A 249 13.80 -1.36 27.74
C LYS A 249 14.88 -2.43 27.65
N THR A 250 14.73 -3.40 26.76
CA THR A 250 15.79 -4.38 26.48
C THR A 250 17.00 -3.73 25.81
N THR A 251 16.77 -2.89 24.79
CA THR A 251 17.82 -2.13 24.12
C THR A 251 18.61 -1.27 25.10
N LEU A 252 17.99 -0.66 26.12
CA LEU A 252 18.72 0.13 27.12
C LEU A 252 19.68 -0.68 28.01
N LYS A 253 19.52 -2.00 28.10
CA LYS A 253 20.40 -2.89 28.89
C LYS A 253 21.64 -3.34 28.11
N TRP A 254 21.55 -3.36 26.79
CA TRP A 254 22.53 -3.99 25.89
C TRP A 254 23.83 -3.19 25.69
N PRO A 255 23.80 -1.86 25.43
CA PRO A 255 24.98 -1.05 25.16
C PRO A 255 26.05 -1.13 26.24
N ILE A 256 25.61 -1.26 27.50
CA ILE A 256 26.49 -1.39 28.67
C ILE A 256 27.31 -2.68 28.58
N LEU A 257 26.69 -3.79 28.18
CA LEU A 257 27.36 -5.09 28.06
C LEU A 257 28.37 -5.10 26.90
N THR A 258 28.00 -4.53 25.75
CA THR A 258 28.87 -4.44 24.57
C THR A 258 30.07 -3.51 24.80
N LEU A 259 29.87 -2.37 25.47
CA LEU A 259 30.97 -1.47 25.80
C LEU A 259 31.95 -2.15 26.78
N LEU A 260 31.43 -2.88 27.78
CA LEU A 260 32.22 -3.68 28.71
C LEU A 260 33.04 -4.76 28.00
N LEU A 261 32.42 -5.53 27.11
CA LEU A 261 33.10 -6.58 26.35
C LEU A 261 34.19 -6.02 25.43
N LEU A 262 33.96 -4.87 24.81
CA LEU A 262 34.94 -4.23 23.94
C LEU A 262 36.12 -3.66 24.73
N LEU A 263 35.86 -3.04 25.89
CA LEU A 263 36.92 -2.62 26.81
C LEU A 263 37.76 -3.82 27.27
N ILE A 264 37.13 -4.95 27.60
CA ILE A 264 37.82 -6.20 27.95
C ILE A 264 38.67 -6.69 26.76
N PHE A 265 38.12 -6.72 25.55
CA PHE A 265 38.83 -7.18 24.36
C PHE A 265 40.03 -6.28 24.00
N LEU A 266 39.86 -4.96 24.03
CA LEU A 266 40.94 -4.00 23.80
C LEU A 266 42.02 -4.09 24.89
N PHE A 267 41.64 -4.29 26.15
CA PHE A 267 42.56 -4.48 27.25
C PHE A 267 43.40 -5.77 27.06
N ILE A 268 42.76 -6.90 26.76
CA ILE A 268 43.43 -8.18 26.48
C ILE A 268 44.38 -8.05 25.29
N LYS A 269 43.95 -7.40 24.20
CA LYS A 269 44.80 -7.19 23.01
C LYS A 269 46.03 -6.33 23.31
N LYS A 270 45.90 -5.35 24.22
CA LYS A 270 47.02 -4.50 24.68
C LYS A 270 47.99 -5.27 25.56
N THR A 271 47.51 -6.10 26.49
CA THR A 271 48.36 -6.91 27.38
C THR A 271 49.04 -8.08 26.67
N LEU A 272 48.47 -8.60 25.57
CA LEU A 272 49.10 -9.65 24.76
C LEU A 272 50.18 -9.13 23.78
N LYS A 273 50.27 -7.80 23.59
CA LYS A 273 51.28 -7.17 22.73
C LYS A 273 52.48 -6.58 23.50
N SER A 274 52.43 -6.58 24.84
CA SER A 274 53.53 -6.19 25.73
C SER A 274 54.25 -7.41 26.27
#